data_AF-A0A961R6V1-F1
#
_entry.id   AF-A0A961R6V1-F1
#
_cell.length_a   1.000
_cell.length_b   1.000
_cell.length_c   1.000
_cell.angle_alpha   90.00
_cell.angle_beta   90.00
_cell.angle_gamma   90.00
#
_symmetry.space_group_name_H-M   'P 1'
#
loop_
_entity.id
_entity.type
_entity.pdbx_description
1 polymer ?
#
loop_
_entity_poly.entity_id
_entity_poly.type
_entity_poly.pdbx_seq_one_letter_code
_entity_poly.pdbx_strand_id
1 'polypeptide(L)' 'VFEHKEKLLGGFTAKYGVDRLVWYEMLETMDDAIVAEKRIKRWRRRWKTELIEGINPEWDDLYQLLSGE' A
#
# COMPACT_ATOMS: atom_id res chain seq x y z
N VAL A 1 -5.62 -6.14 3.16
CA VAL A 1 -6.27 -4.80 3.10
C VAL A 1 -7.61 -4.79 3.82
N PHE A 2 -8.51 -5.74 3.55
CA PHE A 2 -9.80 -5.89 4.25
C PHE A 2 -9.69 -5.74 5.78
N GLU A 3 -8.78 -6.48 6.43
CA GLU A 3 -8.57 -6.38 7.89
C GLU A 3 -8.19 -4.98 8.38
N HIS A 4 -7.50 -4.18 7.55
CA HIS A 4 -7.16 -2.79 7.86
C HIS A 4 -8.32 -1.83 7.60
N LYS A 5 -9.12 -2.08 6.56
CA LYS A 5 -10.36 -1.33 6.25
C LYS A 5 -11.41 -1.49 7.34
N GLU A 6 -11.67 -2.73 7.72
CA GLU A 6 -12.62 -3.08 8.77
C GLU A 6 -12.04 -2.90 10.19
N LYS A 7 -10.76 -2.50 10.29
CA LYS A 7 -10.05 -2.26 11.57
C LYS A 7 -10.17 -3.42 12.55
N LEU A 8 -10.20 -4.64 12.02
CA LEU A 8 -10.40 -5.88 12.79
C LEU A 8 -9.26 -6.13 13.78
N LEU A 9 -8.09 -5.62 13.47
CA LEU A 9 -6.91 -5.66 14.32
C LEU A 9 -6.56 -4.24 14.78
N GLY A 10 -6.52 -4.07 16.11
CA GLY A 10 -5.99 -2.84 16.71
C GLY A 10 -4.53 -2.63 16.30
N GLY A 11 -4.12 -1.38 16.11
CA GLY A 11 -2.76 -1.07 15.68
C GLY A 11 -2.61 0.28 14.99
N PHE A 12 -1.52 0.44 14.26
CA PHE A 12 -1.19 1.69 13.57
C PHE A 12 -2.25 2.09 12.54
N THR A 13 -2.70 1.15 11.71
CA THR A 13 -3.69 1.40 10.65
C THR A 13 -5.04 1.80 11.22
N ALA A 14 -5.51 1.12 12.28
CA ALA A 14 -6.74 1.48 12.97
C ALA A 14 -6.66 2.84 13.67
N LYS A 15 -5.52 3.16 14.33
CA LYS A 15 -5.31 4.42 15.05
C LYS A 15 -5.27 5.63 14.12
N TYR A 16 -4.65 5.50 12.95
CA TYR A 16 -4.42 6.63 12.03
C TYR A 16 -5.33 6.60 10.79
N GLY A 17 -6.27 5.66 10.69
CA GLY A 17 -7.19 5.55 9.55
C GLY A 17 -6.46 5.24 8.24
N VAL A 18 -5.44 4.38 8.29
CA VAL A 18 -4.64 4.01 7.10
C VAL A 18 -5.22 2.73 6.50
N ASP A 19 -6.12 2.89 5.53
CA ASP A 19 -6.91 1.79 4.96
C ASP A 19 -7.05 1.80 3.42
N ARG A 20 -6.50 2.81 2.75
CA ARG A 20 -6.50 2.92 1.28
C ARG A 20 -5.30 2.22 0.66
N LEU A 21 -5.55 1.35 -0.33
CA LEU A 21 -4.49 0.73 -1.12
C LEU A 21 -4.22 1.59 -2.36
N VAL A 22 -3.12 2.33 -2.40
CA VAL A 22 -2.83 3.25 -3.51
C VAL A 22 -1.72 2.79 -4.45
N TRP A 23 -0.94 1.80 -4.03
CA TRP A 23 0.14 1.20 -4.81
C TRP A 23 0.43 -0.21 -4.29
N TYR A 24 0.71 -1.14 -5.19
CA TYR A 24 1.24 -2.46 -4.88
C TYR A 24 2.11 -2.95 -6.03
N GLU A 25 2.97 -3.93 -5.75
CA GLU A 25 3.79 -4.62 -6.73
C GLU A 25 3.72 -6.12 -6.45
N MET A 26 3.56 -6.91 -7.50
CA MET A 26 3.56 -8.37 -7.41
C MET A 26 4.97 -8.87 -7.70
N LEU A 27 5.53 -9.62 -6.76
CA LEU A 27 6.86 -10.20 -6.87
C LEU A 27 6.76 -11.72 -6.81
N GLU A 28 7.61 -12.41 -7.56
CA GLU A 28 7.52 -13.86 -7.76
C GLU A 28 7.90 -14.64 -6.50
N THR A 29 8.79 -14.09 -5.67
CA THR A 29 9.28 -14.75 -4.46
C THR A 29 9.06 -13.91 -3.21
N MET A 30 8.94 -14.60 -2.07
CA MET A 30 8.83 -13.97 -0.76
C MET A 30 10.10 -13.17 -0.40
N ASP A 31 11.27 -13.67 -0.77
CA ASP A 31 12.55 -13.00 -0.49
C ASP A 31 12.65 -11.67 -1.24
N ASP A 32 12.25 -11.64 -2.51
CA ASP A 32 12.20 -10.40 -3.30
C ASP A 32 11.22 -9.40 -2.69
N ALA A 33 10.05 -9.86 -2.25
CA ALA A 33 9.07 -9.02 -1.57
C ALA A 33 9.62 -8.41 -0.28
N ILE A 34 10.34 -9.17 0.53
CA ILE A 34 10.97 -8.68 1.77
C ILE A 34 12.05 -7.64 1.46
N VAL A 35 12.86 -7.86 0.42
CA VAL A 35 13.91 -6.91 0.01
C VAL A 35 13.30 -5.61 -0.51
N ALA A 36 12.30 -5.70 -1.40
CA ALA A 36 11.58 -4.56 -1.94
C ALA A 36 10.89 -3.74 -0.83
N GLU A 37 10.20 -4.41 0.09
CA GLU A 37 9.54 -3.76 1.22
C GLU A 37 10.54 -3.00 2.10
N LYS A 38 11.67 -3.64 2.46
CA LYS A 38 12.73 -3.00 3.25
C LYS A 38 13.32 -1.78 2.54
N ARG A 39 13.52 -1.87 1.22
CA ARG A 39 14.01 -0.77 0.39
C ARG A 39 13.03 0.40 0.41
N ILE A 40 11.76 0.16 0.11
CA ILE A 40 10.70 1.19 0.09
C ILE A 40 10.52 1.81 1.47
N LYS A 41 10.52 1.04 2.55
CA LYS A 41 10.39 1.58 3.92
C LYS A 41 11.41 2.68 4.22
N ARG A 42 12.63 2.57 3.69
CA ARG A 42 13.73 3.53 3.87
C ARG A 42 13.66 4.77 2.95
N TRP A 43 12.77 4.79 1.96
CA TRP A 43 12.67 5.91 1.03
C TRP A 43 12.17 7.18 1.70
N ARG A 44 12.63 8.31 1.16
CA ARG A 44 12.06 9.61 1.48
C ARG A 44 10.59 9.63 1.09
N ARG A 45 9.75 10.29 1.89
CA ARG A 45 8.30 10.40 1.65
C ARG A 45 7.99 10.89 0.23
N ARG A 46 8.76 11.86 -0.26
CA ARG A 46 8.64 12.42 -1.62
C ARG A 46 8.75 11.36 -2.72
N TRP A 47 9.73 10.46 -2.64
CA TRP A 47 9.91 9.41 -3.66
C TRP A 47 8.77 8.40 -3.66
N LYS A 48 8.19 8.11 -2.48
CA LYS A 48 6.99 7.27 -2.41
C LYS A 48 5.81 7.95 -3.08
N THR A 49 5.64 9.25 -2.84
CA THR A 49 4.61 10.07 -3.49
C THR A 49 4.78 10.09 -5.01
N GLU A 50 5.98 10.39 -5.51
CA GLU A 50 6.29 10.41 -6.95
C GLU A 50 6.05 9.03 -7.60
N LEU A 51 6.40 7.93 -6.91
CA LEU A 51 6.11 6.58 -7.37
C LEU A 51 4.60 6.31 -7.50
N ILE A 52 3.83 6.71 -6.49
CA ILE A 52 2.37 6.53 -6.48
C ILE A 52 1.74 7.38 -7.58
N GLU A 53 2.04 8.68 -7.63
CA GLU A 53 1.46 9.62 -8.59
C GLU A 53 1.82 9.27 -10.04
N GLY A 54 2.97 8.63 -10.28
CA GLY A 54 3.35 8.15 -11.61
C GLY A 54 2.45 7.06 -12.17
N ILE A 55 1.73 6.32 -11.31
CA ILE A 55 0.82 5.24 -11.74
C ILE A 55 -0.65 5.47 -11.35
N ASN A 56 -0.89 6.24 -10.29
CA ASN A 56 -2.17 6.47 -9.66
C ASN A 56 -2.24 7.95 -9.20
N PRO A 57 -2.33 8.89 -10.16
CA PRO A 57 -2.31 10.33 -9.87
C PRO A 57 -3.50 10.79 -9.02
N GLU A 58 -4.66 10.12 -9.14
CA GLU A 58 -5.88 10.46 -8.40
C GLU A 58 -5.92 9.81 -7.00
N TRP A 59 -4.90 9.02 -6.64
CA TRP A 59 -4.84 8.30 -5.38
C TRP A 59 -6.06 7.41 -5.16
N ASP A 60 -6.53 6.77 -6.23
CA ASP A 60 -7.64 5.84 -6.22
C ASP A 60 -7.33 4.64 -5.34
N ASP A 61 -8.37 4.08 -4.74
CA ASP A 61 -8.25 2.88 -3.95
C ASP A 61 -8.22 1.64 -4.85
N LEU A 62 -7.01 1.16 -5.12
CA LEU A 62 -6.77 -0.03 -5.93
C LEU A 62 -7.45 -1.28 -5.35
N TYR A 63 -7.76 -1.29 -4.05
CA TYR A 63 -8.51 -2.40 -3.48
C TYR A 63 -9.92 -2.54 -4.06
N GLN A 64 -10.61 -1.43 -4.34
CA GLN A 64 -11.93 -1.45 -4.97
C GLN A 64 -11.82 -2.01 -6.39
N LEU A 65 -10.83 -1.51 -7.15
CA LEU A 65 -10.55 -1.96 -8.51
C LEU A 65 -10.24 -3.47 -8.58
N LEU A 66 -9.47 -3.98 -7.61
CA LEU A 66 -9.11 -5.40 -7.54
C LEU A 66 -10.25 -6.29 -7.05
N SER A 67 -11.13 -5.76 -6.20
CA SER A 67 -12.28 -6.49 -5.67
C SER A 67 -13.44 -6.57 -6.68
N GLY A 68 -13.38 -5.81 -7.77
CA GLY A 68 -14.38 -5.82 -8.85
C GLY A 68 -15.69 -5.15 -8.48
N GLU A 69 -15.67 -4.23 -7.51
CA GLU A 69 -16.81 -3.38 -7.12
C GLU A 69 -16.84 -2.06 -7.89
#